data_AF-A0AA97ELP4-F1
#
_entry.id   AF-A0AA97ELP4-F1
#
_cell.length_a   1.000
_cell.length_b   1.000
_cell.length_c   1.000
_cell.angle_alpha   90.00
_cell.angle_beta   90.00
_cell.angle_gamma   90.00
#
_symmetry.space_group_name_H-M   'P 1'
#
loop_
_entity.id
_entity.type
_entity.pdbx_description
1 polymer ?
#
loop_
_entity_poly.entity_id
_entity_poly.type
_entity_poly.pdbx_seq_one_letter_code
_entity_poly.pdbx_strand_id
1 'polypeptide(L)'
;MKSSLVALLFEEYKQICLFDELEEKGLDLTKITVRNSDVVFDLVGFPKDNTLDYDFNVLNGLEHNPSNGKLPDDNLFCRDWLYDKYHDVISSIEKKQRIDVTDKGLKMVEYDDEVLIKSKLSSFIDWLYSEYSKL
;
A
#
# COMPACT_ATOMS: atom_id res chain seq x y z
N MET A 1 12.78 -9.46 -11.81
CA MET A 1 12.01 -8.21 -11.66
C MET A 1 10.91 -8.37 -10.61
N LYS A 2 9.93 -9.27 -10.83
CA LYS A 2 8.86 -9.54 -9.85
C LYS A 2 9.34 -9.79 -8.41
N SER A 3 10.34 -10.66 -8.21
CA SER A 3 10.91 -10.93 -6.88
C SER A 3 11.48 -9.69 -6.19
N SER A 4 12.08 -8.77 -6.95
CA SER A 4 12.60 -7.49 -6.45
C SER A 4 11.47 -6.53 -6.06
N LEU A 5 10.37 -6.48 -6.84
CA LEU A 5 9.18 -5.69 -6.50
C LEU A 5 8.50 -6.22 -5.24
N VAL A 6 8.38 -7.54 -5.10
CA VAL A 6 7.88 -8.18 -3.88
C VAL A 6 8.76 -7.82 -2.67
N ALA A 7 10.09 -7.80 -2.84
CA ALA A 7 10.99 -7.40 -1.76
C ALA A 7 10.76 -5.94 -1.33
N LEU A 8 10.57 -5.01 -2.27
CA LEU A 8 10.26 -3.61 -1.95
C LEU A 8 8.96 -3.47 -1.15
N LEU A 9 7.88 -4.12 -1.59
CA LEU A 9 6.61 -4.11 -0.87
C LEU A 9 6.74 -4.77 0.51
N PHE A 10 7.56 -5.82 0.61
CA PHE A 10 7.81 -6.48 1.89
C PHE A 10 8.55 -5.57 2.90
N GLU A 11 9.45 -4.70 2.44
CA GLU A 11 10.08 -3.69 3.29
C GLU A 11 9.08 -2.62 3.79
N GLU A 12 8.07 -2.27 3.00
CA GLU A 12 7.00 -1.38 3.44
C GLU A 12 6.04 -2.08 4.41
N TYR A 13 5.70 -3.35 4.16
CA TYR A 13 4.91 -4.15 5.09
C TYR A 13 5.56 -4.24 6.48
N LYS A 14 6.87 -4.50 6.56
CA LYS A 14 7.59 -4.53 7.85
C LYS A 14 7.55 -3.18 8.58
N GLN A 15 7.58 -2.07 7.84
CA GLN A 15 7.41 -0.75 8.43
C GLN A 15 6.00 -0.60 9.03
N ILE A 16 4.96 -1.02 8.31
CA ILE A 16 3.57 -1.00 8.79
C ILE A 16 3.47 -1.77 10.11
N CYS A 17 3.92 -3.03 10.16
CA CYS A 17 3.89 -3.83 11.39
C CYS A 17 4.61 -3.15 12.57
N LEU A 18 5.78 -2.56 12.31
CA LEU A 18 6.53 -1.84 13.34
C LEU A 18 5.75 -0.62 13.86
N PHE A 19 5.13 0.14 12.96
CA PHE A 19 4.36 1.32 13.36
C PHE A 19 3.09 0.94 14.14
N ASP A 20 2.37 -0.09 13.72
CA ASP A 20 1.22 -0.61 14.46
C ASP A 20 1.61 -1.01 15.89
N GLU A 21 2.73 -1.74 16.07
CA GLU A 21 3.22 -2.11 17.39
C GLU A 21 3.65 -0.92 18.26
N LEU A 22 4.13 0.16 17.65
CA LEU A 22 4.53 1.38 18.36
C LEU A 22 3.30 2.19 18.77
N GLU A 23 2.32 2.30 17.88
CA GLU A 23 1.04 2.97 18.15
C GLU A 23 0.29 2.27 19.28
N GLU A 24 0.24 0.93 19.30
CA GLU A 24 -0.30 0.13 20.41
C GLU A 24 0.39 0.43 21.76
N LYS A 25 1.66 0.86 21.74
CA LYS A 25 2.44 1.25 22.92
C LYS A 25 2.33 2.75 23.25
N GLY A 26 1.49 3.49 22.54
CA GLY A 26 1.28 4.93 22.72
C GLY A 26 2.41 5.80 22.14
N LEU A 27 3.22 5.26 21.23
CA LEU A 27 4.27 6.00 20.53
C LEU A 27 3.77 6.40 19.14
N ASP A 28 3.42 7.67 18.99
CA ASP A 28 3.06 8.25 17.69
C ASP A 28 4.32 8.74 16.97
N LEU A 29 4.61 8.13 15.82
CA LEU A 29 5.71 8.54 14.93
C LEU A 29 5.14 9.16 13.66
N THR A 30 5.25 10.48 13.55
CA THR A 30 4.81 11.19 12.35
C THR A 30 5.90 11.24 11.27
N LYS A 31 5.52 10.95 10.01
CA LYS A 31 6.29 11.23 8.77
C LYS A 31 7.59 10.44 8.53
N ILE A 32 7.68 9.18 8.97
CA ILE A 32 8.90 8.35 8.78
C ILE A 32 8.70 7.22 7.75
N THR A 33 7.47 6.96 7.30
CA THR A 33 7.16 5.86 6.36
C THR A 33 7.72 6.11 4.97
N VAL A 34 8.47 5.13 4.46
CA VAL A 34 8.86 5.06 3.05
C VAL A 34 7.77 4.32 2.29
N ARG A 35 7.10 5.01 1.36
CA ARG A 35 6.08 4.42 0.47
C ARG A 35 6.76 3.69 -0.68
N ASN A 36 7.14 2.43 -0.48
CA ASN A 36 7.74 1.62 -1.54
C ASN A 36 6.73 1.26 -2.64
N SER A 37 5.43 1.29 -2.32
CA SER A 37 4.30 1.13 -3.23
C SER A 37 4.37 2.13 -4.38
N ASP A 38 4.65 3.41 -4.11
CA ASP A 38 4.86 4.44 -5.13
C ASP A 38 5.99 4.06 -6.10
N VAL A 39 7.12 3.60 -5.55
CA VAL A 39 8.28 3.15 -6.33
C VAL A 39 7.93 1.93 -7.17
N VAL A 40 7.16 1.00 -6.63
CA VAL A 40 6.72 -0.19 -7.35
C VAL A 40 5.77 0.18 -8.49
N PHE A 41 4.84 1.12 -8.29
CA PHE A 41 3.96 1.61 -9.35
C PHE A 41 4.75 2.29 -10.47
N ASP A 42 5.74 3.11 -10.13
CA ASP A 42 6.66 3.73 -11.08
C ASP A 42 7.45 2.67 -11.88
N LEU A 43 7.94 1.61 -11.22
CA LEU A 43 8.69 0.52 -11.85
C LEU A 43 7.84 -0.38 -12.74
N VAL A 44 6.55 -0.56 -12.41
CA VAL A 44 5.59 -1.28 -13.27
C VAL A 44 5.25 -0.44 -14.51
N GLY A 45 5.27 0.90 -14.38
CA GLY A 45 5.07 1.83 -15.49
C GLY A 45 3.80 2.67 -15.40
N PHE A 46 3.09 2.67 -14.26
CA PHE A 46 1.91 3.52 -14.07
C PHE A 46 2.31 5.01 -14.13
N PRO A 47 1.54 5.88 -14.82
CA PRO A 47 1.75 7.32 -14.76
C PRO A 47 1.70 7.86 -13.34
N LYS A 48 2.44 8.93 -13.05
CA LYS A 48 2.36 9.59 -11.73
C LYS A 48 0.98 10.17 -11.52
N ASP A 49 0.55 10.14 -10.27
CA ASP A 49 -0.66 10.85 -9.89
C ASP A 49 -0.47 12.34 -10.15
N ASN A 50 -1.34 12.92 -10.97
CA ASN A 50 -1.32 14.33 -11.32
C ASN A 50 -2.62 15.03 -10.94
N THR A 51 -3.47 14.43 -10.09
CA THR A 51 -4.76 14.99 -9.67
C THR A 51 -4.63 16.40 -9.06
N LEU A 52 -3.50 16.70 -8.42
CA LEU A 52 -3.19 18.01 -7.83
C LEU A 52 -3.01 19.14 -8.87
N ASP A 53 -2.78 18.81 -10.14
CA ASP A 53 -2.68 19.80 -11.23
C ASP A 53 -4.07 20.26 -11.72
N TYR A 54 -5.12 19.53 -11.34
CA TYR A 54 -6.50 19.72 -11.79
C TYR A 54 -7.37 20.34 -10.71
N ASP A 55 -8.43 21.01 -11.15
CA ASP A 55 -9.42 21.59 -10.25
C ASP A 55 -10.23 20.48 -9.55
N PHE A 56 -9.91 20.27 -8.28
CA PHE A 56 -10.56 19.28 -7.43
C PHE A 56 -12.08 19.49 -7.32
N ASN A 57 -12.58 20.72 -7.45
CA ASN A 57 -14.03 20.98 -7.44
C ASN A 57 -14.71 20.28 -8.62
N VAL A 58 -14.13 20.36 -9.81
CA VAL A 58 -14.66 19.73 -11.02
C VAL A 58 -14.58 18.22 -10.92
N LEU A 59 -13.50 17.68 -10.35
CA LEU A 59 -13.37 16.24 -10.08
C LEU A 59 -14.49 15.73 -9.15
N ASN A 60 -15.03 16.58 -8.28
CA ASN A 60 -16.14 16.28 -7.39
C ASN A 60 -17.52 16.73 -7.92
N GLY A 61 -17.62 17.12 -9.20
CA GLY A 61 -18.87 17.51 -9.84
C GLY A 61 -19.39 18.90 -9.49
N LEU A 62 -18.52 19.78 -8.97
CA LEU A 62 -18.83 21.19 -8.68
C LEU A 62 -18.39 22.11 -9.84
N GLU A 63 -18.84 23.37 -9.79
CA GLU A 63 -18.45 24.37 -10.78
C GLU A 63 -16.94 24.61 -10.80
N HIS A 64 -16.40 24.78 -12.01
CA HIS A 64 -14.99 25.04 -12.22
C HIS A 64 -14.56 26.39 -11.66
N ASN A 65 -13.49 26.39 -10.88
CA ASN A 65 -12.77 27.57 -10.46
C ASN A 65 -11.33 27.55 -11.04
N PRO A 66 -11.01 28.46 -11.99
CA PRO A 66 -9.68 28.57 -12.56
C PRO A 66 -8.55 28.83 -11.56
N SER A 67 -8.84 29.29 -10.34
CA SER A 67 -7.84 29.44 -9.28
C SER A 67 -7.39 28.11 -8.67
N ASN A 68 -8.12 27.02 -8.90
CA ASN A 68 -7.92 25.74 -8.25
C ASN A 68 -7.18 24.71 -9.12
N GLY A 69 -6.97 24.98 -10.41
CA GLY A 69 -6.27 24.08 -11.32
C GLY A 69 -6.89 24.05 -12.71
N LYS A 70 -6.43 23.09 -13.53
CA LYS A 70 -6.93 22.86 -14.90
C LYS A 70 -8.24 22.06 -14.90
N LEU A 71 -9.03 22.19 -15.96
CA LEU A 71 -10.13 21.26 -16.21
C LEU A 71 -9.59 19.85 -16.47
N PRO A 72 -10.29 18.79 -16.01
CA PRO A 72 -9.96 17.40 -16.34
C PRO A 72 -9.83 17.20 -17.85
N ASP A 73 -8.77 16.52 -18.27
CA ASP A 73 -8.47 16.16 -19.66
C ASP A 73 -7.99 14.71 -19.75
N ASP A 74 -7.67 14.25 -20.96
CA ASP A 74 -7.23 12.89 -21.22
C ASP A 74 -5.88 12.54 -20.55
N ASN A 75 -5.14 13.53 -20.03
CA ASN A 75 -3.88 13.30 -19.32
C ASN A 75 -4.08 13.08 -17.81
N LEU A 76 -5.30 13.22 -17.28
CA LEU A 76 -5.60 12.98 -15.87
C LEU A 76 -5.36 11.51 -15.52
N PHE A 77 -4.53 11.26 -14.51
CA PHE A 77 -4.28 9.92 -13.98
C PHE A 77 -4.29 9.93 -12.45
N CYS A 78 -5.14 9.09 -11.87
CA CYS A 78 -5.28 8.94 -10.42
C CYS A 78 -4.83 7.54 -9.99
N ARG A 79 -4.03 7.48 -8.92
CA ARG A 79 -3.49 6.22 -8.35
C ARG A 79 -4.30 5.68 -7.18
N ASP A 80 -5.38 6.34 -6.75
CA ASP A 80 -6.17 5.96 -5.55
C ASP A 80 -6.56 4.47 -5.53
N TRP A 81 -7.06 3.95 -6.64
CA TRP A 81 -7.45 2.54 -6.76
C TRP A 81 -6.27 1.55 -6.62
N LEU A 82 -5.04 1.97 -6.90
CA LEU A 82 -3.83 1.18 -6.66
C LEU A 82 -3.49 1.15 -5.17
N TYR A 83 -3.62 2.29 -4.49
CA TYR A 83 -3.40 2.39 -3.04
C TYR A 83 -4.46 1.59 -2.27
N ASP A 84 -5.73 1.73 -2.63
CA ASP A 84 -6.83 0.97 -2.04
C ASP A 84 -6.60 -0.52 -2.18
N LYS A 85 -6.24 -0.97 -3.39
CA LYS A 85 -5.95 -2.39 -3.62
C LYS A 85 -4.77 -2.89 -2.80
N TYR A 86 -3.72 -2.08 -2.68
CA TYR A 86 -2.56 -2.44 -1.87
C TYR A 86 -2.96 -2.56 -0.39
N HIS A 87 -3.71 -1.58 0.13
CA HIS A 87 -4.23 -1.60 1.49
C HIS A 87 -5.08 -2.84 1.75
N ASP A 88 -6.01 -3.18 0.85
CA ASP A 88 -6.83 -4.40 0.95
C ASP A 88 -5.97 -5.66 1.03
N VAL A 89 -4.91 -5.75 0.21
CA VAL A 89 -4.01 -6.90 0.21
C VAL A 89 -3.31 -7.04 1.56
N ILE A 90 -2.75 -5.95 2.08
CA ILE A 90 -2.04 -5.94 3.37
C ILE A 90 -3.00 -6.28 4.52
N SER A 91 -4.17 -5.63 4.57
CA SER A 91 -5.19 -5.85 5.61
C SER A 91 -5.78 -7.27 5.57
N SER A 92 -5.70 -7.98 4.44
CA SER A 92 -6.14 -9.38 4.31
C SER A 92 -5.14 -10.43 4.79
N ILE A 93 -3.95 -10.03 5.24
CA ILE A 93 -2.91 -10.96 5.71
C ILE A 93 -3.24 -11.37 7.13
N GLU A 94 -3.66 -12.62 7.29
CA GLU A 94 -3.97 -13.21 8.59
C GLU A 94 -2.69 -13.44 9.41
N LYS A 95 -2.69 -12.97 10.67
CA LYS A 95 -1.68 -13.33 11.66
C LYS A 95 -1.87 -14.78 12.08
N LYS A 96 -0.77 -15.55 12.08
CA LYS A 96 -0.79 -16.94 12.58
C LYS A 96 -0.58 -16.97 14.08
N GLN A 97 -1.09 -18.02 14.72
CA GLN A 97 -0.93 -18.23 16.15
C GLN A 97 -0.11 -19.49 16.41
N ARG A 98 0.77 -19.44 17.42
CA ARG A 98 1.43 -20.63 17.97
C ARG A 98 1.35 -20.62 19.50
N ILE A 99 1.46 -21.80 20.10
CA ILE A 99 1.50 -21.97 21.55
C ILE A 99 2.94 -22.27 21.95
N ASP A 100 3.54 -21.35 22.70
CA ASP A 100 4.85 -21.51 23.29
C ASP A 100 4.68 -22.07 24.73
N VAL A 101 5.41 -23.14 25.03
CA VAL A 101 5.48 -23.69 26.40
C VAL A 101 6.56 -22.93 27.16
N THR A 102 6.17 -22.30 28.25
CA THR A 102 7.06 -21.51 29.12
C THR A 102 7.12 -22.11 30.51
N ASP A 103 8.10 -21.66 31.32
CA ASP A 103 8.21 -21.97 32.75
C ASP A 103 6.98 -21.53 33.56
N LYS A 104 6.19 -20.58 33.04
CA LYS A 104 4.95 -20.06 33.65
C LYS A 104 3.67 -20.64 33.06
N GLY A 105 3.77 -21.64 32.17
CA GLY A 105 2.62 -22.28 31.51
C GLY A 105 2.58 -22.03 30.00
N LEU A 106 1.39 -22.07 29.41
CA LEU A 106 1.20 -21.91 27.97
C LEU A 106 1.00 -20.43 27.61
N LYS A 107 1.74 -19.95 26.60
CA LYS A 107 1.58 -18.61 26.05
C LYS A 107 1.20 -18.68 24.58
N MET A 108 0.12 -18.02 24.19
CA MET A 108 -0.22 -17.83 22.79
C MET A 108 0.58 -16.66 22.22
N VAL A 109 1.20 -16.86 21.05
CA VAL A 109 2.00 -15.85 20.35
C VAL A 109 1.47 -15.73 18.92
N GLU A 110 1.10 -14.51 18.54
CA GLU A 110 0.77 -14.17 17.16
C GLU A 110 2.03 -13.83 16.39
N TYR A 111 2.11 -14.24 15.12
CA TYR A 111 3.23 -13.94 14.26
C TYR A 111 2.81 -13.84 12.79
N ASP A 112 3.60 -13.05 12.07
CA ASP A 112 3.48 -12.83 10.65
C ASP A 112 4.23 -13.92 9.87
N ASP A 113 3.52 -14.66 9.00
CA ASP A 113 4.14 -15.69 8.16
C ASP A 113 4.71 -15.06 6.89
N GLU A 114 6.03 -14.92 6.85
CA GLU A 114 6.77 -14.34 5.72
C GLU A 114 6.42 -15.01 4.37
N VAL A 115 6.22 -16.33 4.34
CA VAL A 115 5.90 -17.06 3.10
C VAL A 115 4.52 -16.67 2.60
N LEU A 116 3.54 -16.58 3.51
CA LEU A 116 2.19 -16.13 3.21
C LEU A 116 2.18 -14.68 2.71
N ILE A 117 2.90 -13.80 3.40
CA ILE A 117 3.01 -12.37 3.04
C ILE A 117 3.60 -12.23 1.64
N LYS A 118 4.76 -12.84 1.38
CA LYS A 118 5.41 -12.77 0.07
C LYS A 118 4.54 -13.37 -1.04
N SER A 119 3.76 -14.40 -0.73
CA SER A 119 2.79 -14.97 -1.67
C SER A 119 1.68 -13.97 -2.02
N LYS A 120 1.08 -13.32 -1.02
CA LYS A 120 0.06 -12.27 -1.21
C LYS A 120 0.60 -11.08 -2.01
N LEU A 121 1.78 -10.59 -1.66
CA LEU A 121 2.47 -9.52 -2.38
C LEU A 121 2.81 -9.92 -3.81
N SER A 122 3.25 -11.16 -4.03
CA SER A 122 3.51 -11.70 -5.37
C SER A 122 2.25 -11.69 -6.25
N SER A 123 1.11 -12.10 -5.70
CA SER A 123 -0.18 -12.05 -6.39
C SER A 123 -0.63 -10.62 -6.68
N PHE A 124 -0.34 -9.67 -5.78
CA PHE A 124 -0.60 -8.26 -6.03
C PHE A 124 0.24 -7.71 -7.19
N ILE A 125 1.52 -8.09 -7.29
CA ILE A 125 2.35 -7.71 -8.45
C ILE A 125 1.79 -8.28 -9.76
N ASP A 126 1.29 -9.52 -9.77
CA ASP A 126 0.62 -10.08 -10.96
C ASP A 126 -0.62 -9.28 -11.35
N TRP A 127 -1.41 -8.88 -10.35
CA TRP A 127 -2.56 -8.01 -10.55
C TRP A 127 -2.13 -6.65 -11.12
N LEU A 128 -1.08 -6.01 -10.60
CA LEU A 128 -0.57 -4.74 -11.13
C LEU A 128 -0.21 -4.82 -12.62
N TYR A 129 0.53 -5.85 -13.03
CA TYR A 129 0.86 -6.05 -14.45
C TYR A 129 -0.39 -6.31 -15.29
N SER A 130 -1.36 -7.06 -14.77
CA SER A 130 -2.62 -7.31 -15.44
C SER A 130 -3.45 -6.03 -15.61
N GLU A 131 -3.47 -5.14 -14.64
CA GLU A 131 -4.21 -3.88 -14.73
C GLU A 131 -3.49 -2.85 -15.61
N TYR A 132 -2.16 -2.78 -15.50
CA TYR A 132 -1.36 -1.93 -16.40
C TYR A 132 -1.58 -2.29 -17.87
N SER A 133 -1.74 -3.58 -18.18
CA SER A 133 -2.00 -4.04 -19.56
C SER A 133 -3.38 -3.63 -20.10
N LYS A 134 -4.27 -3.07 -19.27
CA LYS A 134 -5.60 -2.58 -19.68
C LYS A 134 -5.63 -1.06 -19.91
N LEU A 135 -4.59 -0.35 -19.48
CA LEU A 135 -4.39 1.09 -19.73
C LEU A 135 -3.94 1.31 -21.18
#